data_AF-D9SGM8-F1
#
_entry.id   AF-D9SGM8-F1
#
_cell.length_a   1.000
_cell.length_b   1.000
_cell.length_c   1.000
_cell.angle_alpha   90.00
_cell.angle_beta   90.00
_cell.angle_gamma   90.00
#
_symmetry.space_group_name_H-M   'P 1'
#
loop_
_entity.id
_entity.type
_entity.pdbx_description
1 polymer ?
#
loop_
_entity_poly.entity_id
_entity_poly.type
_entity_poly.pdbx_seq_one_letter_code
_entity_poly.pdbx_strand_id
1 'polypeptide(L)' 'MITIAKVPEYIRQTEKLLSATERQDIVRYLAAHPKSGDLIEGTGGIRKLRWGSGGHGESGGVRVIFYYHSGC' A
#
# COMPACT_ATOMS: atom_id res chain seq x y z
N MET A 1 -10.35 -13.80 -6.00
CA MET A 1 -10.70 -12.37 -6.10
C MET A 1 -10.38 -11.72 -4.76
N ILE A 2 -9.56 -10.68 -4.71
CA ILE A 2 -9.17 -9.99 -3.48
C ILE A 2 -9.81 -8.60 -3.49
N THR A 3 -10.47 -8.23 -2.40
CA THR A 3 -11.07 -6.90 -2.23
C THR A 3 -10.10 -6.01 -1.44
N ILE A 4 -9.85 -4.80 -1.94
CA ILE A 4 -9.02 -3.80 -1.25
C ILE A 4 -9.94 -2.71 -0.70
N ALA A 5 -10.09 -2.68 0.62
CA ALA A 5 -10.75 -1.59 1.32
C ALA A 5 -9.73 -0.47 1.61
N LYS A 6 -10.12 0.78 1.41
CA LYS A 6 -9.30 1.96 1.67
C LYS A 6 -9.93 2.75 2.81
N VAL A 7 -9.13 3.16 3.78
CA VAL A 7 -9.60 4.03 4.86
C VAL A 7 -9.59 5.50 4.43
N PRO A 8 -10.45 6.38 4.98
CA PRO A 8 -10.50 7.80 4.59
C PRO A 8 -9.15 8.51 4.76
N GLU A 9 -8.39 8.15 5.80
CA GLU A 9 -7.05 8.70 6.05
C GLU A 9 -6.07 8.34 4.93
N TYR A 10 -6.10 7.09 4.46
CA TYR A 10 -5.29 6.65 3.32
C TYR A 10 -5.60 7.47 2.06
N ILE A 11 -6.89 7.70 1.78
CA ILE A 11 -7.30 8.49 0.61
C ILE A 11 -6.74 9.91 0.70
N ARG A 12 -6.94 10.58 1.85
CA ARG A 12 -6.46 11.95 2.07
C ARG A 12 -4.94 12.08 1.99
N GLN A 13 -4.19 11.12 2.53
CA GLN A 13 -2.72 11.14 2.51
C GLN A 13 -2.19 10.87 1.10
N THR A 14 -2.74 9.86 0.43
CA THR A 14 -2.28 9.50 -0.91
C THR A 14 -2.62 10.55 -1.97
N GLU A 15 -3.70 11.30 -1.84
CA GLU A 15 -3.99 12.44 -2.72
C GLU A 15 -2.96 13.56 -2.62
N LYS A 16 -2.32 13.74 -1.46
CA LYS A 16 -1.27 14.74 -1.25
C LYS A 16 0.11 14.26 -1.65
N LEU A 17 0.36 12.95 -1.51
CA LEU A 17 1.70 12.35 -1.64
C LEU A 17 1.93 11.67 -2.99
N LEU A 18 0.87 11.29 -3.71
CA LEU A 18 0.95 10.46 -4.91
C LEU A 18 -0.01 10.93 -6.00
N SER A 19 0.40 10.73 -7.26
CA SER A 19 -0.47 10.91 -8.41
C SER A 19 -1.61 9.87 -8.45
N ALA A 20 -2.63 10.12 -9.27
CA ALA A 20 -3.71 9.14 -9.47
C ALA A 20 -3.20 7.80 -10.03
N THR A 21 -2.19 7.83 -10.90
CA THR A 21 -1.59 6.63 -11.50
C THR A 21 -0.86 5.80 -10.45
N GLU A 22 -0.01 6.42 -9.64
CA GLU A 22 0.73 5.71 -8.59
C GLU A 22 -0.19 5.11 -7.53
N ARG A 23 -1.26 5.83 -7.16
CA ARG A 23 -2.31 5.29 -6.28
C ARG A 23 -2.94 4.03 -6.84
N GLN A 24 -3.19 4.00 -8.14
CA GLN A 24 -3.75 2.84 -8.81
C GLN A 24 -2.74 1.68 -8.89
N ASP A 25 -1.46 1.99 -9.08
CA ASP A 25 -0.41 0.98 -9.14
C ASP A 25 -0.17 0.30 -7.80
N ILE A 26 -0.25 1.04 -6.69
CA ILE A 26 -0.24 0.44 -5.34
C ILE A 26 -1.38 -0.57 -5.18
N VAL A 27 -2.60 -0.19 -5.59
CA VAL A 27 -3.79 -1.07 -5.47
C VAL A 27 -3.61 -2.32 -6.32
N ARG A 28 -3.15 -2.18 -7.57
CA ARG A 28 -2.87 -3.31 -8.46
C ARG A 28 -1.80 -4.23 -7.89
N TYR A 29 -0.72 -3.65 -7.36
CA TYR A 29 0.38 -4.40 -6.78
C TYR A 29 -0.07 -5.17 -5.53
N LEU A 30 -0.81 -4.54 -4.62
CA LEU A 30 -1.34 -5.21 -3.43
C LEU A 30 -2.33 -6.33 -3.79
N ALA A 31 -3.12 -6.14 -4.85
CA ALA A 31 -4.04 -7.18 -5.34
C ALA A 31 -3.31 -8.39 -5.92
N ALA A 32 -2.19 -8.17 -6.62
CA ALA A 32 -1.35 -9.25 -7.17
C ALA A 32 -0.46 -9.91 -6.11
N HIS A 33 0.01 -9.12 -5.13
CA HIS A 33 0.97 -9.55 -4.11
C HIS A 33 0.48 -9.18 -2.69
N PRO A 34 -0.59 -9.83 -2.20
CA PRO A 34 -1.18 -9.51 -0.89
C PRO A 34 -0.26 -9.80 0.31
N LYS A 35 0.73 -10.69 0.13
CA LYS A 35 1.72 -11.03 1.17
C LYS A 35 3.01 -10.20 1.05
N SER A 36 3.03 -9.18 0.19
CA SER A 36 4.19 -8.29 0.03
C SER A 36 4.41 -7.40 1.25
N GLY A 37 5.62 -6.85 1.37
CA GLY A 37 6.01 -5.99 2.49
C GLY A 37 6.40 -6.75 3.76
N ASP A 38 7.00 -5.99 4.67
CA ASP A 38 7.52 -6.51 5.94
C ASP A 38 6.35 -6.72 6.91
N LEU A 39 6.23 -7.92 7.48
CA LEU A 39 5.29 -8.16 8.59
C LEU A 39 5.78 -7.41 9.82
N ILE A 40 4.90 -6.60 10.42
CA ILE A 40 5.21 -5.95 11.70
C ILE A 40 4.85 -6.92 12.80
N GLU A 41 5.84 -7.54 13.43
CA GLU A 41 5.63 -8.47 14.55
C GLU A 41 4.89 -7.78 15.72
N GLY A 42 4.06 -8.54 16.44
CA GLY A 42 3.27 -8.03 17.56
C GLY A 42 2.00 -7.24 17.16
N THR A 43 1.70 -7.07 15.87
CA THR A 43 0.51 -6.32 15.39
C THR A 43 -0.64 -7.18 14.89
N GLY A 44 -0.52 -8.51 14.97
CA GLY A 44 -1.57 -9.44 14.55
C GLY A 44 -1.78 -9.54 13.03
N GLY A 45 -0.80 -9.16 12.21
CA GLY A 45 -0.85 -9.36 10.75
C GLY A 45 -0.68 -8.10 9.89
N ILE A 46 -0.32 -6.96 10.49
CA ILE A 46 -0.09 -5.72 9.74
C ILE A 46 1.21 -5.81 8.95
N ARG A 47 1.18 -5.34 7.71
CA ARG A 47 2.31 -5.33 6.78
C ARG A 47 2.69 -3.91 6.39
N LYS A 48 3.98 -3.71 6.15
CA LYS A 48 4.59 -2.44 5.75
C LYS A 48 5.24 -2.60 4.38
N LEU A 49 4.64 -1.97 3.37
CA LEU A 49 5.17 -1.91 2.02
C LEU A 49 5.92 -0.60 1.80
N ARG A 50 7.16 -0.68 1.32
CA ARG A 50 7.90 0.48 0.81
C ARG A 50 7.54 0.66 -0.67
N TRP A 51 7.01 1.81 -1.03
CA TRP A 51 6.63 2.12 -2.41
C TRP A 51 7.47 3.29 -2.93
N GLY A 52 8.23 3.05 -4.00
CA GLY A 52 8.92 4.12 -4.72
C GLY A 52 7.95 4.81 -5.66
N SER A 53 7.79 6.13 -5.53
CA SER A 53 7.12 6.95 -6.54
C SER A 53 7.96 6.92 -7.83
N GLY A 54 7.47 6.22 -8.84
CA GLY A 54 8.19 5.99 -10.10
C GLY A 54 8.13 7.21 -11.00
N GLY A 55 8.93 8.22 -10.70
CA GLY A 55 9.14 9.41 -11.52
C GLY A 55 10.61 9.83 -11.45
N HIS A 56 11.20 10.09 -12.60
CA HIS A 56 12.59 10.50 -12.80
C HIS A 56 13.00 11.64 -11.83
N GLY A 57 13.75 11.32 -10.77
CA GLY A 57 14.51 12.30 -9.99
C GLY A 57 14.06 12.66 -8.57
N GLU A 58 12.88 12.28 -8.08
CA GLU A 58 12.44 12.67 -6.72
C GLU A 58 12.17 11.48 -5.79
N SER A 59 13.00 11.40 -4.76
CA SER A 59 13.12 10.38 -3.72
C SER A 59 12.03 10.51 -2.63
N GLY A 60 10.76 10.56 -3.05
CA GLY A 60 9.59 10.65 -2.16
C GLY A 60 8.98 9.29 -1.80
N GLY A 61 9.78 8.29 -1.44
CA GLY A 61 9.26 6.95 -1.15
C GLY A 61 8.20 6.94 -0.02
N VAL A 62 7.00 6.44 -0.31
CA VAL A 62 5.91 6.34 0.67
C VAL A 62 5.90 4.96 1.34
N ARG A 63 5.39 4.91 2.58
CA ARG A 63 5.21 3.66 3.33
C ARG A 63 3.72 3.36 3.43
N VAL A 64 3.30 2.27 2.82
CA VAL A 64 1.90 1.82 2.85
C VAL A 64 1.77 0.76 3.93
N ILE A 65 0.95 1.06 4.94
CA ILE A 65 0.61 0.12 6.00
C ILE A 65 -0.74 -0.50 5.63
N PHE A 66 -0.81 -1.83 5.59
CA PHE A 66 -2.03 -2.54 5.23
C PHE A 66 -2.16 -3.84 6.00
N TYR A 67 -3.38 -4.35 6.07
CA TYR A 67 -3.70 -5.64 6.67
C TYR A 67 -4.24 -6.57 5.59
N TYR A 68 -3.75 -7.81 5.57
CA TYR A 68 -4.24 -8.84 4.67
C TYR A 68 -4.70 -10.04 5.48
N HIS A 69 -5.96 -10.41 5.29
CA HIS A 69 -6.57 -11.59 5.86
C HIS A 69 -7.06 -12.48 4.73
N SER A 70 -6.40 -13.63 4.55
CA SER A 70 -6.98 -14.76 3.82
C SER A 70 -7.82 -15.53 4.81
N GLY A 71 -9.14 -15.36 4.78
CA GLY A 71 -10.03 -16.23 5.54
C GLY A 71 -9.75 -17.69 5.18
N CYS A 72 -9.61 -18.52 6.21
CA CYS A 72 -9.58 -19.97 6.07
C CYS A 72 -10.87 -20.48 5.40
#